data_AF-A0A9E5E4H4-F1
#
_entry.id   AF-A0A9E5E4H4-F1
#
_cell.length_a   1.000
_cell.length_b   1.000
_cell.length_c   1.000
_cell.angle_alpha   90.00
_cell.angle_beta   90.00
_cell.angle_gamma   90.00
#
_symmetry.space_group_name_H-M   'P 1'
#
loop_
_entity.id
_entity.type
_entity.pdbx_description
1 polymer ?
#
loop_
_entity_poly.entity_id
_entity_poly.type
_entity_poly.pdbx_seq_one_letter_code
_entity_poly.pdbx_strand_id
1 'polypeptide(L)'
;MSKQRKRPFITAAIVLVAVWALAWSGYSMAQRSKVTPEKVREYLVAVDLEKLSPAERQQAIQKLASMVNQLPNQERRELRGDVTTGKRLNLGATNNAPTTNSSDGGTNRPPRDVNGDRWFKQMNDDEKAMFIEATFPTGFKRMIEAFEKLPSEQRQKAVAEALKRLRDARAKGQLPGAPVKPNDSPISKELQDKITAVGLKTFYSQSSAQTKAELAPLLDELQRAMQSGRAFR
;
A
#
# COMPACT_ATOMS: atom_id res chain seq x y z
N MET A 1 -28.48 -36.28 55.45
CA MET A 1 -27.11 -36.53 54.95
C MET A 1 -27.02 -36.19 53.46
N SER A 2 -26.34 -35.11 53.05
CA SER A 2 -25.98 -34.88 51.62
C SER A 2 -25.02 -33.68 51.39
N LYS A 3 -24.00 -33.48 52.23
CA LYS A 3 -22.99 -32.41 52.04
C LYS A 3 -21.85 -32.77 51.06
N GLN A 4 -21.71 -34.04 50.68
CA GLN A 4 -20.64 -34.52 49.80
C GLN A 4 -20.95 -34.41 48.30
N ARG A 5 -22.24 -34.44 47.89
CA ARG A 5 -22.59 -34.46 46.46
C ARG A 5 -22.47 -33.10 45.76
N LYS A 6 -22.38 -31.98 46.47
CA LYS A 6 -22.30 -30.63 45.87
C LYS A 6 -20.88 -30.20 45.50
N ARG A 7 -19.86 -30.76 46.16
CA ARG A 7 -18.45 -30.43 45.93
C ARG A 7 -17.98 -30.70 44.48
N PRO A 8 -18.28 -31.85 43.84
CA PRO A 8 -17.84 -32.08 42.46
C PRO A 8 -18.51 -31.12 41.46
N PHE A 9 -19.76 -30.71 41.70
CA PHE A 9 -20.43 -29.74 40.83
C PHE A 9 -19.83 -28.34 40.93
N ILE A 10 -19.39 -27.93 42.12
CA ILE A 10 -18.70 -26.65 42.29
C ILE A 10 -17.34 -26.67 41.58
N THR A 11 -16.57 -27.75 41.71
CA THR A 11 -15.29 -27.90 41.00
C THR A 11 -15.50 -27.91 39.48
N ALA A 12 -16.50 -28.65 38.99
CA ALA A 12 -16.84 -28.67 37.57
C ALA A 12 -17.25 -27.29 37.05
N ALA A 13 -18.04 -26.53 37.82
CA ALA A 13 -18.43 -25.16 37.47
C ALA A 13 -17.23 -24.21 37.42
N ILE A 14 -16.30 -24.31 38.37
CA ILE A 14 -15.07 -23.51 38.38
C ILE A 14 -14.19 -23.83 37.17
N VAL A 15 -13.99 -25.10 36.86
CA VAL A 15 -13.21 -25.53 35.68
C VAL A 15 -13.85 -25.03 34.40
N LEU A 16 -15.18 -25.11 34.29
CA LEU A 16 -15.90 -24.62 33.12
C LEU A 16 -15.73 -23.11 32.93
N VAL A 17 -15.86 -22.32 34.00
CA VAL A 17 -15.64 -20.87 33.96
C VAL A 17 -14.20 -20.54 33.61
N ALA A 18 -13.22 -21.29 34.13
CA ALA A 18 -11.81 -21.09 33.80
C ALA A 18 -11.52 -21.37 32.32
N VAL A 19 -12.07 -22.45 31.75
CA VAL A 19 -11.97 -22.76 30.32
C VAL A 19 -12.63 -21.67 29.48
N TRP A 20 -13.79 -21.18 29.90
CA TRP A 20 -14.50 -20.12 29.19
C TRP A 20 -13.74 -18.79 29.25
N ALA A 21 -13.16 -18.44 30.39
CA ALA A 21 -12.30 -17.28 30.56
C ALA A 21 -11.01 -17.38 29.72
N LEU A 22 -10.40 -18.56 29.62
CA LEU A 22 -9.25 -18.80 28.75
C LEU A 22 -9.61 -18.65 27.27
N ALA A 23 -10.74 -19.24 26.85
CA ALA A 23 -11.23 -19.10 25.48
C ALA A 23 -11.56 -17.63 25.15
N TRP A 24 -12.21 -16.92 26.06
CA TRP A 24 -12.54 -15.50 25.89
C TRP A 24 -11.30 -14.60 25.91
N SER A 25 -10.33 -14.89 26.79
CA SER A 25 -9.05 -14.19 26.84
C SER A 25 -8.28 -14.35 25.53
N GLY A 26 -8.15 -15.60 25.04
CA GLY A 26 -7.55 -15.90 23.75
C GLY A 26 -8.27 -15.21 22.59
N TYR A 27 -9.62 -15.24 22.59
CA TYR A 27 -10.43 -14.57 21.58
C TYR A 27 -10.29 -13.04 21.62
N SER A 28 -10.28 -12.42 22.80
CA SER A 28 -10.15 -10.96 22.95
C SER A 28 -8.77 -10.47 22.51
N MET A 29 -7.71 -11.24 22.79
CA MET A 29 -6.35 -10.96 22.35
C MET A 29 -6.21 -11.15 20.83
N ALA A 30 -6.85 -12.18 20.27
CA ALA A 30 -6.90 -12.44 18.83
C ALA A 30 -7.77 -11.44 18.05
N GLN A 31 -8.80 -10.85 18.66
CA GLN A 31 -9.56 -9.76 18.02
C GLN A 31 -8.82 -8.41 18.08
N ARG A 32 -8.06 -8.16 19.15
CA ARG A 32 -7.19 -6.98 19.27
C ARG A 32 -5.95 -7.03 18.37
N SER A 33 -5.60 -8.17 17.80
CA SER A 33 -4.41 -8.33 16.95
C SER A 33 -4.59 -7.83 15.51
N LYS A 34 -5.82 -7.56 15.05
CA LYS A 34 -6.03 -7.01 13.69
C LYS A 34 -5.38 -5.63 13.59
N VAL A 35 -4.41 -5.49 12.68
CA VAL A 35 -3.83 -4.20 12.33
C VAL A 35 -4.84 -3.41 11.50
N THR A 36 -5.14 -2.18 11.93
CA THR A 36 -6.08 -1.26 11.25
C THR A 36 -5.33 0.01 10.80
N PRO A 37 -5.90 0.85 9.91
CA PRO A 37 -5.28 2.10 9.47
C PRO A 37 -4.93 3.03 10.63
N GLU A 38 -5.77 3.07 11.65
CA GLU A 38 -5.59 3.88 12.85
C GLU A 38 -4.35 3.45 13.60
N LYS A 39 -4.16 2.14 13.81
CA LYS A 39 -2.93 1.61 14.45
C LYS A 39 -1.68 1.92 13.65
N VAL A 40 -1.76 1.92 12.32
CA VAL A 40 -0.64 2.33 11.46
C VAL A 40 -0.35 3.81 11.63
N ARG A 41 -1.37 4.67 11.68
CA ARG A 41 -1.22 6.12 11.91
C ARG A 41 -0.67 6.41 13.30
N GLU A 42 -1.20 5.76 14.34
CA GLU A 42 -0.72 5.85 15.71
C GLU A 42 0.75 5.46 15.80
N TYR A 43 1.14 4.36 15.16
CA TYR A 43 2.52 3.92 15.13
C TYR A 43 3.45 4.94 14.45
N LEU A 44 3.03 5.52 13.32
CA LEU A 44 3.79 6.55 12.61
C LEU A 44 3.94 7.86 13.41
N VAL A 45 2.98 8.17 14.30
CA VAL A 45 3.05 9.33 15.20
C VAL A 45 3.92 9.02 16.43
N ALA A 46 3.78 7.83 16.98
CA ALA A 46 4.45 7.43 18.21
C ALA A 46 5.95 7.17 18.02
N VAL A 47 6.36 6.74 16.82
CA VAL A 47 7.75 6.33 16.55
C VAL A 47 8.46 7.40 15.70
N ASP A 48 9.53 7.94 16.28
CA ASP A 48 10.39 8.97 15.69
C ASP A 48 11.74 8.34 15.29
N LEU A 49 11.97 8.17 13.98
CA LEU A 49 13.15 7.48 13.45
C LEU A 49 14.47 8.19 13.81
N GLU A 50 14.44 9.50 14.06
CA GLU A 50 15.63 10.29 14.36
C GLU A 50 16.20 10.01 15.76
N LYS A 51 15.36 9.50 16.66
CA LYS A 51 15.73 9.21 18.05
C LYS A 51 16.11 7.76 18.31
N LEU A 52 15.96 6.91 17.30
CA LEU A 52 16.23 5.48 17.40
C LEU A 52 17.66 5.15 16.97
N SER A 53 18.26 4.14 17.61
CA SER A 53 19.51 3.55 17.12
C SER A 53 19.30 2.87 15.76
N PRO A 54 20.36 2.60 14.96
CA PRO A 54 20.22 1.97 13.65
C PRO A 54 19.46 0.63 13.68
N ALA A 55 19.71 -0.21 14.70
CA ALA A 55 19.03 -1.48 14.86
C ALA A 55 17.54 -1.31 15.19
N GLU A 56 17.20 -0.34 16.03
CA GLU A 56 15.80 -0.03 16.39
C GLU A 56 15.05 0.59 15.21
N ARG A 57 15.70 1.46 14.41
CA ARG A 57 15.14 2.00 13.16
C ARG A 57 14.76 0.87 12.20
N GLN A 58 15.67 -0.07 11.99
CA GLN A 58 15.43 -1.23 11.13
C GLN A 58 14.22 -2.05 11.61
N GLN A 59 14.16 -2.38 12.91
CA GLN A 59 13.02 -3.09 13.48
C GLN A 59 11.72 -2.30 13.33
N ALA A 60 11.79 -0.99 13.52
CA ALA A 60 10.63 -0.12 13.43
C ALA A 60 10.05 -0.06 12.01
N ILE A 61 10.93 -0.02 11.00
CA ILE A 61 10.58 -0.06 9.57
C ILE A 61 10.01 -1.42 9.17
N GLN A 62 10.62 -2.53 9.62
CA GLN A 62 10.09 -3.87 9.37
C GLN A 62 8.70 -4.06 9.99
N LYS A 63 8.51 -3.57 11.22
CA LYS A 63 7.21 -3.60 11.89
C LYS A 63 6.19 -2.79 11.10
N LEU A 64 6.52 -1.58 10.64
CA LEU A 64 5.63 -0.78 9.80
C LEU A 64 5.27 -1.54 8.51
N ALA A 65 6.25 -2.14 7.82
CA ALA A 65 6.01 -2.93 6.62
C ALA A 65 5.06 -4.11 6.90
N SER A 66 5.25 -4.81 8.01
CA SER A 66 4.38 -5.90 8.44
C SER A 66 2.94 -5.42 8.68
N MET A 67 2.77 -4.27 9.32
CA MET A 67 1.46 -3.67 9.59
C MET A 67 0.76 -3.28 8.29
N VAL A 68 1.46 -2.59 7.37
CA VAL A 68 0.94 -2.23 6.05
C VAL A 68 0.53 -3.48 5.26
N ASN A 69 1.33 -4.55 5.31
CA ASN A 69 1.05 -5.80 4.63
C ASN A 69 -0.20 -6.52 5.15
N GLN A 70 -0.56 -6.33 6.41
CA GLN A 70 -1.75 -6.91 7.01
C GLN A 70 -3.03 -6.14 6.66
N LEU A 71 -2.96 -4.84 6.36
CA LEU A 71 -4.14 -4.04 5.99
C LEU A 71 -4.84 -4.59 4.74
N PRO A 72 -6.18 -4.77 4.74
CA PRO A 72 -6.95 -5.10 3.55
C PRO A 72 -6.98 -3.92 2.55
N ASN A 73 -7.45 -4.19 1.32
CA ASN A 73 -7.34 -3.23 0.21
C ASN A 73 -8.11 -1.93 0.42
N GLN A 74 -9.26 -1.95 1.11
CA GLN A 74 -10.06 -0.76 1.40
C GLN A 74 -9.38 0.12 2.46
N GLU A 75 -8.95 -0.48 3.57
CA GLU A 75 -8.22 0.18 4.67
C GLU A 75 -6.92 0.86 4.21
N ARG A 76 -6.20 0.31 3.23
CA ARG A 76 -5.02 0.99 2.65
C ARG A 76 -5.37 2.23 1.82
N ARG A 77 -6.56 2.29 1.21
CA ARG A 77 -7.01 3.48 0.47
C ARG A 77 -7.33 4.60 1.45
N GLU A 78 -7.93 4.25 2.58
CA GLU A 78 -8.17 5.15 3.71
C GLU A 78 -6.84 5.65 4.31
N LEU A 79 -5.83 4.80 4.43
CA LEU A 79 -4.49 5.21 4.87
C LEU A 79 -3.87 6.28 3.93
N ARG A 80 -4.05 6.12 2.61
CA ARG A 80 -3.61 7.10 1.58
C ARG A 80 -4.48 8.36 1.51
N GLY A 81 -5.62 8.39 2.20
CA GLY A 81 -6.56 9.52 2.20
C GLY A 81 -7.52 9.56 1.00
N ASP A 82 -7.64 8.47 0.23
CA ASP A 82 -8.36 8.45 -1.06
C ASP A 82 -9.84 8.02 -0.96
N VAL A 83 -10.46 8.17 0.21
CA VAL A 83 -11.90 7.84 0.40
C VAL A 83 -12.60 8.91 1.23
N THR A 84 -12.60 10.15 0.74
CA THR A 84 -13.63 11.14 1.09
C THR A 84 -14.04 11.98 -0.12
N THR A 85 -14.48 11.33 -1.20
CA THR A 85 -15.52 11.90 -2.08
C THR A 85 -16.52 10.82 -2.51
N GLY A 86 -16.86 9.92 -1.58
CA GLY A 86 -17.98 8.98 -1.70
C GLY A 86 -19.35 9.62 -1.43
N LYS A 87 -19.47 10.95 -1.51
CA LYS A 87 -20.73 11.71 -1.50
C LYS A 87 -20.81 12.65 -2.71
N ARG A 88 -20.52 12.11 -3.89
CA ARG A 88 -20.91 12.70 -5.19
C ARG A 88 -21.47 11.61 -6.10
N LEU A 89 -22.37 10.78 -5.56
CA LEU A 89 -23.40 10.19 -6.40
C LEU A 89 -24.56 11.19 -6.38
N ASN A 90 -24.90 11.67 -7.59
CA ASN A 90 -25.98 12.60 -7.95
C ASN A 90 -25.63 14.11 -7.93
N LEU A 91 -25.30 14.68 -9.09
CA LEU A 91 -26.22 15.44 -9.93
C LEU A 91 -25.52 15.76 -11.27
N GLY A 92 -26.30 15.71 -12.36
CA GLY A 92 -25.81 15.70 -13.74
C GLY A 92 -25.17 17.00 -14.25
N ALA A 93 -24.69 16.88 -15.50
CA ALA A 93 -24.43 17.93 -16.47
C ALA A 93 -23.72 19.22 -15.99
N THR A 94 -22.51 19.48 -16.49
CA THR A 94 -22.25 20.42 -17.60
C THR A 94 -20.75 20.73 -17.70
N ASN A 95 -20.38 21.14 -18.90
CA ASN A 95 -19.04 21.45 -19.37
C ASN A 95 -18.38 22.61 -18.62
N ASN A 96 -17.05 22.63 -18.71
CA ASN A 96 -16.09 23.72 -18.46
C ASN A 96 -15.16 23.49 -17.27
N ALA A 97 -13.93 23.11 -17.58
CA ALA A 97 -12.79 23.54 -16.78
C ALA A 97 -12.64 25.06 -16.92
N PRO A 98 -12.20 25.74 -15.86
CA PRO A 98 -11.05 26.62 -16.03
C PRO A 98 -9.95 26.33 -15.01
N THR A 99 -8.73 26.33 -15.53
CA THR A 99 -7.50 26.54 -14.78
C THR A 99 -7.49 27.94 -14.18
N THR A 100 -7.24 28.11 -12.88
CA THR A 100 -6.52 29.28 -12.35
C THR A 100 -6.00 29.02 -10.94
N ASN A 101 -4.80 29.55 -10.70
CA ASN A 101 -4.15 29.82 -9.41
C ASN A 101 -5.11 30.09 -8.24
N SER A 102 -4.75 29.60 -7.06
CA SER A 102 -5.29 30.12 -5.80
C SER A 102 -4.18 30.13 -4.76
N SER A 103 -3.54 31.29 -4.65
CA SER A 103 -3.07 31.83 -3.38
C SER A 103 -4.29 32.13 -2.51
N ASP A 104 -4.09 31.91 -1.21
CA ASP A 104 -4.93 32.36 -0.09
C ASP A 104 -6.20 31.56 0.26
N GLY A 105 -6.47 31.51 1.56
CA GLY A 105 -7.74 31.04 2.13
C GLY A 105 -7.56 29.95 3.18
N GLY A 106 -7.32 30.39 4.43
CA GLY A 106 -7.39 29.56 5.63
C GLY A 106 -8.63 28.65 5.64
N THR A 107 -8.39 27.37 5.41
CA THR A 107 -9.37 26.33 5.68
C THR A 107 -8.69 25.35 6.62
N ASN A 108 -9.37 25.02 7.72
CA ASN A 108 -9.07 23.91 8.61
C ASN A 108 -9.13 22.59 7.82
N ARG A 109 -8.19 22.38 6.89
CA ARG A 109 -7.79 21.07 6.43
C ARG A 109 -6.81 20.57 7.48
N PRO A 110 -7.03 19.39 8.09
CA PRO A 110 -5.97 18.76 8.86
C PRO A 110 -4.73 18.72 7.96
N PRO A 111 -3.53 19.02 8.50
CA PRO A 111 -2.35 19.11 7.69
C PRO A 111 -2.21 17.82 6.86
N ARG A 112 -1.97 17.98 5.55
CA ARG A 112 -1.73 16.87 4.61
C ARG A 112 -0.34 16.25 4.82
N ASP A 113 0.25 16.38 6.00
CA ASP A 113 1.40 15.58 6.37
C ASP A 113 0.89 14.19 6.77
N VAL A 114 0.48 13.42 5.76
CA VAL A 114 0.31 11.98 5.91
C VAL A 114 1.61 11.43 6.48
N ASN A 115 1.62 11.04 7.76
CA ASN A 115 2.83 10.66 8.52
C ASN A 115 3.75 9.66 7.78
N GLY A 116 3.22 8.87 6.84
CA GLY A 116 4.00 8.00 5.96
C GLY A 116 4.98 8.73 5.04
N ASP A 117 4.64 9.89 4.50
CA ASP A 117 5.54 10.68 3.64
C ASP A 117 6.72 11.24 4.44
N ARG A 118 6.48 11.62 5.69
CA ARG A 118 7.52 12.07 6.63
C ARG A 118 8.50 10.93 6.92
N TRP A 119 7.96 9.78 7.29
CA TRP A 119 8.74 8.57 7.56
C TRP A 119 9.60 8.17 6.37
N PHE A 120 9.01 8.10 5.17
CA PHE A 120 9.73 7.71 3.97
C PHE A 120 10.86 8.69 3.61
N LYS A 121 10.69 10.00 3.89
CA LYS A 121 11.74 11.01 3.71
C LYS A 121 12.88 10.91 4.71
N GLN A 122 12.59 10.50 5.95
CA GLN A 122 13.59 10.31 7.02
C GLN A 122 14.42 9.03 6.84
N MET A 123 13.94 8.07 6.04
CA MET A 123 14.66 6.86 5.72
C MET A 123 15.85 7.15 4.79
N ASN A 124 16.99 6.52 5.07
CA ASN A 124 18.08 6.43 4.10
C ASN A 124 17.72 5.44 2.95
N ASP A 125 18.60 5.32 1.96
CA ASP A 125 18.31 4.50 0.77
C ASP A 125 18.18 3.00 1.09
N ASP A 126 18.97 2.46 2.02
CA ASP A 126 18.90 1.06 2.44
C ASP A 126 17.60 0.77 3.21
N GLU A 127 17.18 1.71 4.05
CA GLU A 127 15.92 1.65 4.80
C GLU A 127 14.70 1.70 3.86
N LYS A 128 14.74 2.58 2.85
CA LYS A 128 13.72 2.62 1.79
C LYS A 128 13.70 1.32 1.00
N ALA A 129 14.87 0.78 0.65
CA ALA A 129 14.98 -0.49 -0.07
C ALA A 129 14.28 -1.61 0.70
N MET A 130 14.61 -1.74 1.98
CA MET A 130 14.04 -2.73 2.88
C MET A 130 12.52 -2.60 2.99
N PHE A 131 12.02 -1.37 3.18
CA PHE A 131 10.59 -1.11 3.29
C PHE A 131 9.84 -1.48 2.00
N ILE A 132 10.38 -1.09 0.85
CA ILE A 132 9.77 -1.38 -0.45
C ILE A 132 9.80 -2.88 -0.70
N GLU A 133 10.93 -3.55 -0.51
CA GLU A 133 11.03 -5.00 -0.72
C GLU A 133 10.07 -5.80 0.16
N ALA A 134 9.84 -5.34 1.40
CA ALA A 134 8.90 -5.97 2.30
C ALA A 134 7.44 -5.76 1.88
N THR A 135 7.08 -4.60 1.33
CA THR A 135 5.66 -4.25 1.06
C THR A 135 5.23 -4.44 -0.40
N PHE A 136 6.16 -4.30 -1.33
CA PHE A 136 5.91 -4.27 -2.75
C PHE A 136 5.35 -5.58 -3.31
N PRO A 137 5.92 -6.78 -3.02
CA PRO A 137 5.38 -8.03 -3.57
C PRO A 137 3.92 -8.26 -3.16
N THR A 138 3.58 -7.97 -1.90
CA THR A 138 2.22 -8.10 -1.38
C THR A 138 1.27 -7.11 -2.06
N GLY A 139 1.67 -5.84 -2.20
CA GLY A 139 0.87 -4.83 -2.89
C GLY A 139 0.66 -5.16 -4.37
N PHE A 140 1.72 -5.58 -5.04
CA PHE A 140 1.72 -5.90 -6.46
C PHE A 140 0.89 -7.16 -6.77
N LYS A 141 1.02 -8.22 -5.98
CA LYS A 141 0.19 -9.43 -6.10
C LYS A 141 -1.30 -9.08 -6.05
N ARG A 142 -1.71 -8.27 -5.07
CA ARG A 142 -3.11 -7.86 -4.93
C ARG A 142 -3.60 -7.00 -6.09
N MET A 143 -2.71 -6.20 -6.70
CA MET A 143 -3.03 -5.45 -7.91
C MET A 143 -3.31 -6.39 -9.08
N ILE A 144 -2.48 -7.42 -9.28
CA ILE A 144 -2.69 -8.45 -10.30
C ILE A 144 -4.03 -9.15 -10.05
N GLU A 145 -4.27 -9.62 -8.82
CA GLU A 145 -5.53 -10.29 -8.46
C GLU A 145 -6.76 -9.40 -8.69
N ALA A 146 -6.66 -8.10 -8.39
CA ALA A 146 -7.74 -7.15 -8.63
C ALA A 146 -7.99 -6.94 -10.13
N PHE A 147 -6.93 -6.85 -10.92
CA PHE A 147 -7.00 -6.73 -12.38
C PHE A 147 -7.65 -7.98 -12.99
N GLU A 148 -7.24 -9.18 -12.56
CA GLU A 148 -7.75 -10.46 -13.07
C GLU A 148 -9.24 -10.66 -12.80
N LYS A 149 -9.76 -10.10 -11.71
CA LYS A 149 -11.19 -10.13 -11.36
C LYS A 149 -12.05 -9.21 -12.24
N LEU A 150 -11.45 -8.26 -12.95
CA LEU A 150 -12.21 -7.39 -13.85
C LEU A 150 -12.73 -8.19 -15.06
N PRO A 151 -13.92 -7.85 -15.59
CA PRO A 151 -14.38 -8.37 -16.88
C PRO A 151 -13.38 -8.10 -18.00
N SER A 152 -13.30 -9.00 -19.00
CA SER A 152 -12.31 -8.91 -20.08
C SER A 152 -12.32 -7.56 -20.81
N GLU A 153 -13.50 -7.00 -21.11
CA GLU A 153 -13.63 -5.68 -21.74
C GLU A 153 -13.02 -4.56 -20.88
N GLN A 154 -13.22 -4.61 -19.55
CA GLN A 154 -12.67 -3.62 -18.63
C GLN A 154 -11.16 -3.74 -18.53
N ARG A 155 -10.62 -4.96 -18.54
CA ARG A 155 -9.17 -5.20 -18.59
C ARG A 155 -8.56 -4.63 -19.86
N GLN A 156 -9.13 -4.94 -21.03
CA GLN A 156 -8.66 -4.42 -22.31
C GLN A 156 -8.70 -2.89 -22.36
N LYS A 157 -9.79 -2.29 -21.87
CA LYS A 157 -9.93 -0.83 -21.78
C LYS A 157 -8.87 -0.22 -20.86
N ALA A 158 -8.62 -0.82 -19.70
CA ALA A 158 -7.59 -0.37 -18.77
C ALA A 158 -6.18 -0.46 -19.39
N VAL A 159 -5.87 -1.54 -20.12
CA VAL A 159 -4.60 -1.69 -20.85
C VAL A 159 -4.47 -0.65 -21.97
N ALA A 160 -5.51 -0.44 -22.77
CA ALA A 160 -5.51 0.54 -23.85
C ALA A 160 -5.32 1.97 -23.32
N GLU A 161 -5.97 2.31 -22.21
CA GLU A 161 -5.82 3.60 -21.57
C GLU A 161 -4.41 3.78 -20.98
N ALA A 162 -3.85 2.75 -20.35
CA ALA A 162 -2.47 2.77 -19.85
C ALA A 162 -1.46 2.96 -20.99
N LEU A 163 -1.62 2.25 -22.10
CA LEU A 163 -0.79 2.41 -23.31
C LEU A 163 -0.87 3.83 -23.88
N LYS A 164 -2.09 4.36 -24.01
CA LYS A 164 -2.31 5.74 -24.48
C LYS A 164 -1.60 6.73 -23.56
N ARG A 165 -1.78 6.61 -22.25
CA ARG A 165 -1.12 7.48 -21.26
C ARG A 165 0.40 7.39 -21.36
N LEU A 166 0.98 6.20 -21.51
CA LEU A 166 2.43 6.04 -21.67
C LEU A 166 2.96 6.73 -22.93
N ARG A 167 2.27 6.57 -24.06
CA ARG A 167 2.65 7.20 -25.33
C ARG A 167 2.53 8.73 -25.26
N ASP A 168 1.44 9.23 -24.68
CA ASP A 168 1.23 10.67 -24.47
C ASP A 168 2.30 11.26 -23.55
N ALA A 169 2.64 10.55 -22.48
CA ALA A 169 3.66 10.98 -21.53
C ALA A 169 5.05 10.97 -22.18
N ARG A 170 5.36 9.96 -23.00
CA ARG A 170 6.57 9.93 -23.84
C ARG A 170 6.63 11.09 -24.83
N ALA A 171 5.53 11.38 -25.54
CA ALA A 171 5.46 12.49 -26.48
C ALA A 171 5.70 13.85 -25.79
N LYS A 172 5.32 13.97 -24.51
CA LYS A 172 5.57 15.14 -23.67
C LYS A 172 6.93 15.13 -22.95
N GLY A 173 7.78 14.12 -23.20
CA GLY A 173 9.06 13.95 -22.49
C GLY A 173 8.92 13.60 -21.00
N GLN A 174 7.72 13.26 -20.54
CA GLN A 174 7.40 12.89 -19.16
C GLN A 174 7.26 11.38 -19.04
N LEU A 175 8.37 10.66 -19.16
CA LEU A 175 8.37 9.21 -18.97
C LEU A 175 8.20 8.83 -17.48
N PRO A 176 7.55 7.69 -17.17
CA PRO A 176 7.71 7.05 -15.86
C PRO A 176 9.20 6.73 -15.66
N GLY A 177 9.84 7.35 -14.68
CA GLY A 177 11.30 7.27 -14.49
C GLY A 177 12.10 8.28 -15.32
N ALA A 178 11.47 9.25 -15.99
CA ALA A 178 12.15 10.47 -16.39
C ALA A 178 12.78 11.10 -15.14
N PRO A 179 14.00 11.67 -15.24
CA PRO A 179 14.66 12.26 -14.10
C PRO A 179 13.78 13.40 -13.57
N VAL A 180 13.05 13.11 -12.48
CA VAL A 180 12.85 14.10 -11.43
C VAL A 180 14.27 14.56 -11.09
N LYS A 181 14.50 15.87 -11.03
CA LYS A 181 15.85 16.47 -10.92
C LYS A 181 16.74 15.63 -9.99
N PRO A 182 18.06 15.48 -10.22
CA PRO A 182 18.90 14.54 -9.48
C PRO A 182 18.78 14.55 -7.94
N ASN A 183 18.37 15.67 -7.34
CA ASN A 183 18.10 15.82 -5.89
C ASN A 183 16.63 15.58 -5.45
N ASP A 184 15.71 15.37 -6.39
CA ASP A 184 14.26 15.24 -6.13
C ASP A 184 13.77 13.78 -6.25
N SER A 185 14.58 12.85 -6.78
CA SER A 185 14.21 11.43 -6.83
C SER A 185 14.40 10.81 -5.44
N PRO A 186 13.34 10.35 -4.76
CA PRO A 186 13.43 9.90 -3.37
C PRO A 186 14.13 8.54 -3.20
N ILE A 187 14.55 7.89 -4.30
CA ILE A 187 15.06 6.52 -4.37
C ILE A 187 16.26 6.49 -5.34
N SER A 188 17.33 5.77 -4.97
CA SER A 188 18.51 5.56 -5.81
C SER A 188 18.22 4.78 -7.09
N LYS A 189 19.06 4.95 -8.13
CA LYS A 189 18.91 4.21 -9.40
C LYS A 189 19.04 2.70 -9.20
N GLU A 190 19.93 2.26 -8.33
CA GLU A 190 20.10 0.84 -8.03
C GLU A 190 18.83 0.24 -7.42
N LEU A 191 18.22 0.96 -6.47
CA LEU A 191 16.96 0.53 -5.87
C LEU A 191 15.82 0.53 -6.91
N GLN A 192 15.78 1.49 -7.84
CA GLN A 192 14.83 1.48 -8.95
C GLN A 192 15.00 0.24 -9.85
N ASP A 193 16.23 -0.13 -10.20
CA ASP A 193 16.54 -1.31 -11.01
C ASP A 193 16.10 -2.59 -10.26
N LYS A 194 16.35 -2.68 -8.95
CA LYS A 194 15.93 -3.80 -8.10
C LYS A 194 14.41 -3.93 -8.00
N ILE A 195 13.70 -2.83 -7.77
CA ILE A 195 12.22 -2.80 -7.74
C ILE A 195 11.65 -3.27 -9.07
N THR A 196 12.23 -2.82 -10.19
CA THR A 196 11.82 -3.23 -11.53
C THR A 196 12.01 -4.74 -11.73
N ALA A 197 13.16 -5.28 -11.33
CA ALA A 197 13.44 -6.71 -11.43
C ALA A 197 12.50 -7.56 -10.56
N VAL A 198 12.26 -7.16 -9.30
CA VAL A 198 11.32 -7.83 -8.40
C VAL A 198 9.89 -7.75 -8.93
N GLY A 199 9.48 -6.60 -9.49
CA GLY A 199 8.18 -6.40 -10.12
C GLY A 199 7.95 -7.32 -11.30
N LEU A 200 8.92 -7.39 -12.23
CA LEU A 200 8.84 -8.29 -13.39
C LEU A 200 8.82 -9.76 -12.95
N LYS A 201 9.68 -10.16 -12.01
CA LYS A 201 9.67 -11.54 -11.48
C LYS A 201 8.33 -11.88 -10.82
N THR A 202 7.79 -10.98 -10.02
CA THR A 202 6.49 -11.17 -9.37
C THR A 202 5.38 -11.21 -10.41
N PHE A 203 5.45 -10.37 -11.44
CA PHE A 203 4.50 -10.37 -12.54
C PHE A 203 4.49 -11.71 -13.26
N TYR A 204 5.64 -12.16 -13.76
CA TYR A 204 5.73 -13.41 -14.51
C TYR A 204 5.41 -14.65 -13.66
N SER A 205 5.61 -14.61 -12.34
CA SER A 205 5.30 -15.74 -11.45
C SER A 205 3.85 -15.76 -10.96
N GLN A 206 3.25 -14.61 -10.66
CA GLN A 206 1.93 -14.53 -10.04
C GLN A 206 0.78 -14.30 -11.02
N SER A 207 1.05 -13.77 -12.22
CA SER A 207 -0.01 -13.52 -13.22
C SER A 207 -0.38 -14.78 -14.00
N SER A 208 -1.67 -14.88 -14.35
CA SER A 208 -2.20 -15.90 -15.26
C SER A 208 -1.65 -15.75 -16.67
N ALA A 209 -1.72 -16.82 -17.47
CA ALA A 209 -1.30 -16.81 -18.88
C ALA A 209 -2.07 -15.74 -19.69
N GLN A 210 -3.37 -15.57 -19.42
CA GLN A 210 -4.19 -14.55 -20.06
C GLN A 210 -3.72 -13.14 -19.71
N THR A 211 -3.46 -12.85 -18.43
CA THR A 211 -2.96 -11.54 -17.98
C THR A 211 -1.60 -11.20 -18.60
N LYS A 212 -0.71 -12.19 -18.75
CA LYS A 212 0.58 -12.02 -19.43
C LYS A 212 0.39 -11.62 -20.90
N ALA A 213 -0.50 -12.30 -21.61
CA ALA A 213 -0.80 -11.99 -23.00
C ALA A 213 -1.45 -10.60 -23.16
N GLU A 214 -2.43 -10.26 -22.29
CA GLU A 214 -3.13 -8.97 -22.31
C GLU A 214 -2.17 -7.80 -22.01
N LEU A 215 -1.20 -7.99 -21.12
CA LEU A 215 -0.25 -6.95 -20.74
C LEU A 215 1.05 -6.92 -21.54
N ALA A 216 1.29 -7.90 -22.42
CA ALA A 216 2.49 -7.94 -23.25
C ALA A 216 2.74 -6.62 -24.02
N PRO A 217 1.73 -6.02 -24.70
CA PRO A 217 1.95 -4.76 -25.41
C PRO A 217 2.34 -3.60 -24.49
N LEU A 218 1.84 -3.62 -23.24
CA LEU A 218 2.18 -2.60 -22.24
C LEU A 218 3.64 -2.74 -21.78
N LEU A 219 4.10 -3.98 -21.57
CA LEU A 219 5.48 -4.27 -21.21
C LEU A 219 6.45 -3.87 -22.33
N ASP A 220 6.10 -4.13 -23.58
CA ASP A 220 6.89 -3.72 -24.74
C ASP A 220 7.03 -2.19 -24.81
N GLU A 221 5.93 -1.46 -24.59
CA GLU A 221 5.95 0.01 -24.58
C GLU A 221 6.80 0.56 -23.42
N LEU A 222 6.71 -0.05 -22.23
CA LEU A 222 7.55 0.31 -21.09
C LEU A 222 9.03 0.04 -21.35
N GLN A 223 9.37 -1.12 -21.90
CA GLN A 223 10.75 -1.44 -22.30
C GLN A 223 11.27 -0.46 -23.34
N ARG A 224 10.46 -0.12 -24.35
CA ARG A 224 10.78 0.87 -25.37
C ARG A 224 10.96 2.26 -24.78
N ALA A 225 10.17 2.64 -23.78
CA ALA A 225 10.32 3.90 -23.05
C ALA A 225 11.67 3.96 -22.31
N MET A 226 12.01 2.90 -21.56
CA MET A 226 13.27 2.82 -20.81
C MET A 226 14.49 2.81 -21.73
N GLN A 227 14.44 2.06 -22.84
CA GLN A 227 15.51 2.04 -23.84
C GLN A 227 15.70 3.42 -24.48
N SER A 228 14.61 4.12 -24.79
CA SER A 228 14.68 5.44 -25.44
C SER A 228 15.24 6.54 -24.56
N GLY A 229 14.99 6.50 -23.24
CA GLY A 229 15.62 7.44 -22.30
C GLY A 229 17.13 7.24 -22.15
N ARG A 230 17.66 6.10 -22.60
CA ARG A 230 19.09 5.76 -22.59
C ARG A 230 19.78 6.06 -23.94
N ALA A 231 19.01 6.30 -25.00
CA ALA A 231 19.50 6.59 -26.35
C ALA A 231 19.82 8.07 -26.61
N PHE A 232 19.54 8.96 -25.63
CA PHE A 232 19.96 10.36 -25.64
C PHE A 232 21.11 10.59 -24.64
N ARG A 233 22.24 9.93 -24.89
CA ARG A 233 23.55 10.32 -24.37
C ARG A 233 24.51 10.43 -25.53
#